data_AF-A0AAW7MC97-F1
#
_entry.id   AF-A0AAW7MC97-F1
#
_cell.length_a   1.000
_cell.length_b   1.000
_cell.length_c   1.000
_cell.angle_alpha   90.00
_cell.angle_beta   90.00
_cell.angle_gamma   90.00
#
_symmetry.space_group_name_H-M   'P 1'
#
loop_
_entity.id
_entity.type
_entity.pdbx_description
1 polymer ?
#
loop_
_entity_poly.entity_id
_entity_poly.type
_entity_poly.pdbx_seq_one_letter_code
_entity_poly.pdbx_strand_id
1 'polypeptide(L)'
;MAENKKDDQKWYQTTWFTILCLILFFPLGLVLMWMYKKNWKTWVKVLVTVFFSISFIGGAFMDQSDLDETQAEDSTEQAQKNEQSDNDKQQENDNKDKEEAKDNKDKEKQQEKSDKDDEKSKADSEEQKQHDKFDQLEAEREKITKEVKHEIMRGDLKSVRNENDEGNVVIVIDGAEGITDKETVKGFREATSQAVYGAKKSGVDINNLDINIFYTMTDGINKDDEKVLSTSWDKETIESMNEDAIFTLADTLENHAEDFYMHPGIAKHDEN
;
A
#
# COMPACT_ATOMS: atom_id res chain seq x y z
N MET A 1 6.22 7.26 40.51
CA MET A 1 6.59 8.22 39.44
C MET A 1 6.51 7.45 38.15
N ALA A 2 5.65 7.87 37.20
CA ALA A 2 5.54 7.21 35.91
C ALA A 2 6.37 7.98 34.88
N GLU A 3 7.36 7.34 34.27
CA GLU A 3 8.02 7.87 33.08
C GLU A 3 7.06 7.82 31.90
N ASN A 4 6.70 8.98 31.39
CA ASN A 4 5.97 9.11 30.14
C ASN A 4 7.00 9.12 29.00
N LYS A 5 7.28 7.95 28.42
CA LYS A 5 8.07 7.88 27.19
C LYS A 5 7.29 8.61 26.09
N LYS A 6 7.84 9.74 25.64
CA LYS A 6 7.33 10.47 24.48
C LYS A 6 8.00 9.89 23.23
N ASP A 7 7.20 9.59 22.23
CA ASP A 7 7.74 9.20 20.93
C ASP A 7 8.49 10.39 20.30
N ASP A 8 9.80 10.23 20.11
CA ASP A 8 10.64 11.23 19.45
C ASP A 8 10.37 11.27 17.93
N GLN A 9 9.19 11.77 17.56
CA GLN A 9 8.93 12.19 16.18
C GLN A 9 9.92 13.30 15.83
N LYS A 10 10.85 12.98 14.93
CA LYS A 10 11.87 13.92 14.46
C LYS A 10 11.15 15.16 13.91
N TRP A 11 11.61 16.35 14.29
CA TRP A 11 10.92 17.63 14.08
C TRP A 11 10.38 17.84 12.65
N TYR A 12 11.08 17.34 11.63
CA TYR A 12 10.71 17.42 10.22
C TYR A 12 9.54 16.50 9.77
N GLN A 13 9.10 15.56 10.61
CA GLN A 13 7.94 14.69 10.37
C GLN A 13 6.63 15.26 10.96
N THR A 14 6.73 16.35 11.73
CA THR A 14 5.59 17.04 12.35
C THR A 14 4.65 17.58 11.26
N THR A 15 3.35 17.31 11.38
CA THR A 15 2.35 17.71 10.38
C THR A 15 2.38 19.22 10.06
N TRP A 16 2.63 20.06 11.06
CA TRP A 16 2.77 21.52 10.89
C TRP A 16 4.00 21.90 10.06
N PHE A 17 5.13 21.21 10.21
CA PHE A 17 6.33 21.47 9.41
C PHE A 17 6.13 21.05 7.94
N THR A 18 5.46 19.92 7.68
CA THR A 18 5.10 19.52 6.32
C THR A 18 4.22 20.57 5.63
N ILE A 19 3.24 21.13 6.34
CA ILE A 19 2.37 22.21 5.84
C ILE A 19 3.19 23.49 5.58
N LEU A 20 4.12 23.85 6.46
CA LEU A 20 5.03 24.98 6.27
C LEU A 20 5.88 24.81 5.01
N CYS A 21 6.46 23.62 4.78
CA CYS A 21 7.21 23.32 3.56
C CYS A 21 6.34 23.30 2.29
N LEU A 22 5.06 22.90 2.38
CA LEU A 22 4.10 22.98 1.26
C LEU A 22 3.91 24.41 0.76
N ILE A 23 3.89 25.38 1.67
CA ILE A 23 3.65 26.80 1.37
C ILE A 23 4.93 27.50 0.92
N LEU A 24 6.09 27.14 1.51
CA LEU A 24 7.36 27.85 1.31
C LEU A 24 8.24 27.25 0.20
N PHE A 25 8.15 25.93 -0.06
CA PHE A 25 9.02 25.22 -1.03
C PHE A 25 8.22 24.22 -1.88
N PHE A 26 7.54 24.74 -2.92
CA PHE A 26 6.72 23.98 -3.86
C PHE A 26 7.56 23.39 -5.02
N PRO A 27 8.52 22.50 -4.73
CA PRO A 27 8.17 21.08 -4.91
C PRO A 27 8.55 20.16 -3.74
N LEU A 28 9.47 20.57 -2.86
CA LEU A 28 9.96 19.74 -1.75
C LEU A 28 8.85 19.39 -0.76
N GLY A 29 7.90 20.30 -0.52
CA GLY A 29 6.74 20.04 0.34
C GLY A 29 5.89 18.87 -0.18
N LEU A 30 5.66 18.79 -1.50
CA LEU A 30 4.86 17.72 -2.12
C LEU A 30 5.54 16.35 -1.97
N VAL A 31 6.86 16.30 -2.16
CA VAL A 31 7.66 15.09 -1.96
C VAL A 31 7.65 14.67 -0.48
N LEU A 32 7.81 15.62 0.46
CA LEU A 32 7.69 15.37 1.90
C LEU A 32 6.32 14.79 2.30
N MET A 33 5.23 15.25 1.67
CA MET A 33 3.87 14.74 1.90
C MET A 33 3.73 13.27 1.49
N TRP A 34 4.31 12.86 0.36
CA TRP A 34 4.36 11.45 -0.06
C TRP A 34 5.27 10.61 0.83
N MET A 35 6.47 11.10 1.16
CA MET A 35 7.49 10.38 1.94
C MET A 35 7.08 10.13 3.40
N TYR A 36 6.43 11.10 4.08
CA TYR A 36 6.26 11.04 5.54
C TYR A 36 4.81 10.92 6.04
N LYS A 37 3.79 11.04 5.17
CA LYS A 37 2.37 10.91 5.55
C LYS A 37 1.66 9.80 4.75
N LYS A 38 2.21 8.58 4.82
CA LYS A 38 1.64 7.38 4.18
C LYS A 38 0.15 7.19 4.52
N ASN A 39 -0.23 7.40 5.78
CA ASN A 39 -1.56 7.18 6.37
C ASN A 39 -2.64 8.23 6.01
N TRP A 40 -2.38 9.19 5.12
CA TRP A 40 -3.42 10.10 4.64
C TRP A 40 -4.35 9.42 3.64
N LYS A 41 -5.67 9.50 3.87
CA LYS A 41 -6.71 9.04 2.93
C LYS A 41 -6.43 9.61 1.53
N THR A 42 -6.42 8.74 0.52
CA THR A 42 -6.01 9.07 -0.86
C THR A 42 -6.74 10.29 -1.43
N TRP A 43 -8.00 10.50 -1.05
CA TRP A 43 -8.81 11.65 -1.46
C TRP A 43 -8.23 13.01 -1.02
N VAL A 44 -7.55 13.08 0.14
CA VAL A 44 -6.89 14.32 0.57
C VAL A 44 -5.64 14.59 -0.27
N LYS A 45 -4.93 13.54 -0.71
CA LYS A 45 -3.80 13.66 -1.64
C LYS A 45 -4.29 14.20 -2.99
N VAL A 46 -5.40 13.66 -3.52
CA VAL A 46 -6.05 14.13 -4.75
C VAL A 46 -6.48 15.59 -4.64
N LEU A 47 -7.17 15.99 -3.56
CA LEU A 47 -7.60 17.39 -3.36
C LEU A 47 -6.43 18.38 -3.38
N VAL A 48 -5.33 18.08 -2.70
CA VAL A 48 -4.13 18.94 -2.68
C VAL A 48 -3.51 19.04 -4.08
N THR A 49 -3.36 17.91 -4.79
CA THR A 49 -2.81 17.93 -6.16
C THR A 49 -3.72 18.70 -7.13
N VAL A 50 -5.04 18.55 -7.03
CA VAL A 50 -6.01 19.27 -7.86
C VAL A 50 -5.97 20.77 -7.55
N PHE A 51 -5.91 21.17 -6.29
CA PHE A 51 -5.82 22.58 -5.89
C PHE A 51 -4.56 23.27 -6.45
N PHE A 52 -3.41 22.59 -6.39
CA PHE A 52 -2.17 23.14 -6.95
C PHE A 52 -2.15 23.12 -8.49
N SER A 53 -2.68 22.10 -9.15
CA SER A 53 -2.85 22.10 -10.61
C SER A 53 -3.76 23.23 -11.09
N ILE A 54 -4.90 23.45 -10.40
CA ILE A 54 -5.81 24.57 -10.68
C ILE A 54 -5.13 25.92 -10.38
N SER A 55 -4.29 26.01 -9.34
CA SER A 55 -3.53 27.24 -9.04
C SER A 55 -2.45 27.53 -10.10
N PHE A 56 -1.80 26.49 -10.62
CA PHE A 56 -0.76 26.62 -11.66
C PHE A 56 -1.35 26.99 -13.03
N ILE A 57 -2.53 26.45 -13.36
CA ILE A 57 -3.30 26.78 -14.57
C ILE A 57 -3.97 28.16 -14.41
N GLY A 58 -4.75 28.36 -13.36
CA GLY A 58 -5.48 29.62 -13.11
C GLY A 58 -4.56 30.83 -12.88
N GLY A 59 -3.36 30.62 -12.33
CA GLY A 59 -2.32 31.66 -12.24
C GLY A 59 -1.70 32.03 -13.59
N ALA A 60 -1.81 31.18 -14.61
CA ALA A 60 -1.37 31.46 -15.98
C ALA A 60 -2.48 32.04 -16.88
N PHE A 61 -3.74 31.99 -16.44
CA PHE A 61 -4.92 32.48 -17.18
C PHE A 61 -5.64 33.66 -16.49
N MET A 62 -5.01 34.32 -15.52
CA MET A 62 -5.41 35.67 -15.08
C MET A 62 -4.75 36.76 -15.92
N ASP A 63 -4.98 36.70 -17.23
CA ASP A 63 -5.16 37.91 -18.04
C ASP A 63 -6.29 37.68 -19.03
N GLN A 64 -6.99 38.76 -19.37
CA GLN A 64 -8.11 38.85 -20.31
C GLN A 64 -9.39 38.09 -19.94
N SER A 65 -10.17 38.73 -19.07
CA SER A 65 -11.62 38.63 -19.12
C SER A 65 -12.16 39.23 -20.43
N ASP A 66 -12.93 38.47 -21.19
CA ASP A 66 -13.97 39.02 -22.06
C ASP A 66 -15.22 38.13 -21.95
N LEU A 67 -16.38 38.78 -21.93
CA LEU A 67 -17.69 38.18 -21.71
C LEU A 67 -18.31 37.84 -23.06
N ASP A 68 -18.90 36.65 -23.21
CA ASP A 68 -20.19 36.57 -23.92
C ASP A 68 -21.06 35.41 -23.42
N GLU A 69 -22.36 35.59 -23.59
CA GLU A 69 -23.45 34.77 -23.07
C GLU A 69 -24.03 33.89 -24.20
N THR A 70 -24.51 32.68 -23.91
CA THR A 70 -25.79 32.12 -24.42
C THR A 70 -26.03 30.66 -23.96
N GLN A 71 -27.31 30.32 -23.86
CA GLN A 71 -27.96 29.18 -23.22
C GLN A 71 -27.81 27.76 -23.86
N ALA A 72 -27.77 26.77 -22.95
CA ALA A 72 -28.66 25.59 -22.82
C ALA A 72 -28.57 24.33 -23.74
N GLU A 73 -29.09 23.24 -23.13
CA GLU A 73 -29.41 21.88 -23.63
C GLU A 73 -28.19 21.01 -23.98
N ASP A 74 -27.83 19.97 -23.22
CA ASP A 74 -28.51 18.72 -22.78
C ASP A 74 -28.31 17.52 -23.73
N SER A 75 -28.20 16.33 -23.11
CA SER A 75 -28.28 14.99 -23.70
C SER A 75 -27.13 14.44 -24.56
N THR A 76 -26.34 13.58 -23.89
CA THR A 76 -26.15 12.16 -24.26
C THR A 76 -25.05 11.76 -25.29
N GLU A 77 -24.30 10.73 -24.89
CA GLU A 77 -23.50 9.70 -25.62
C GLU A 77 -23.23 9.86 -27.14
N GLN A 78 -22.08 9.48 -27.71
CA GLN A 78 -21.31 8.26 -27.41
C GLN A 78 -19.89 8.25 -28.04
N ALA A 79 -18.99 7.49 -27.42
CA ALA A 79 -17.88 6.69 -27.99
C ALA A 79 -17.08 7.13 -29.26
N GLN A 80 -15.75 7.20 -29.02
CA GLN A 80 -14.69 6.49 -29.76
C GLN A 80 -14.14 6.99 -31.12
N LYS A 81 -12.85 7.40 -31.03
CA LYS A 81 -11.67 6.72 -31.65
C LYS A 81 -10.99 7.39 -32.86
N ASN A 82 -9.66 7.28 -32.79
CA ASN A 82 -8.60 7.46 -33.80
C ASN A 82 -7.98 8.85 -34.00
N GLU A 83 -6.73 8.88 -33.53
CA GLU A 83 -5.61 9.73 -33.92
C GLU A 83 -5.50 9.97 -35.44
N GLN A 84 -5.56 11.24 -35.80
CA GLN A 84 -4.44 12.00 -36.38
C GLN A 84 -3.29 11.23 -37.07
N SER A 85 -3.27 11.32 -38.39
CA SER A 85 -2.12 11.68 -39.24
C SER A 85 -2.74 12.34 -40.50
N ASP A 86 -2.12 13.23 -41.28
CA ASP A 86 -0.70 13.54 -41.47
C ASP A 86 -0.61 14.84 -42.33
N ASN A 87 0.56 15.48 -42.40
CA ASN A 87 1.03 16.29 -43.56
C ASN A 87 0.20 17.55 -44.02
N ASP A 88 0.74 18.57 -44.71
CA ASP A 88 2.11 19.03 -45.04
C ASP A 88 2.02 20.46 -45.63
N LYS A 89 3.15 21.20 -45.74
CA LYS A 89 3.40 22.34 -46.70
C LYS A 89 2.47 23.59 -46.56
N GLN A 90 2.74 24.80 -47.07
CA GLN A 90 3.84 25.50 -47.80
C GLN A 90 3.63 27.04 -47.61
N GLN A 91 4.57 27.98 -47.82
CA GLN A 91 5.98 27.91 -48.24
C GLN A 91 6.82 29.12 -47.74
N GLU A 92 8.08 28.82 -47.38
CA GLU A 92 9.32 29.59 -47.54
C GLU A 92 9.39 30.64 -48.68
N ASN A 93 9.95 31.85 -48.42
CA ASN A 93 11.19 32.38 -49.03
C ASN A 93 11.50 33.84 -48.65
N ASP A 94 12.70 34.09 -48.12
CA ASP A 94 13.84 34.78 -48.80
C ASP A 94 14.91 35.16 -47.73
N ASN A 95 16.08 34.49 -47.73
CA ASN A 95 17.33 34.87 -48.42
C ASN A 95 18.07 36.07 -47.74
N LYS A 96 19.37 36.06 -47.37
CA LYS A 96 20.53 35.31 -47.93
C LYS A 96 21.87 35.65 -47.22
N ASP A 97 22.72 34.62 -47.08
CA ASP A 97 24.22 34.58 -47.07
C ASP A 97 25.16 35.06 -45.93
N LYS A 98 25.99 34.06 -45.53
CA LYS A 98 27.49 34.05 -45.37
C LYS A 98 28.18 34.63 -44.11
N GLU A 99 29.34 34.10 -43.65
CA GLU A 99 29.99 32.76 -43.69
C GLU A 99 31.24 32.76 -42.76
N GLU A 100 31.89 31.59 -42.57
CA GLU A 100 33.25 31.35 -42.01
C GLU A 100 33.42 31.51 -40.47
N ALA A 101 33.76 30.47 -39.67
CA ALA A 101 34.95 29.58 -39.60
C ALA A 101 36.20 30.28 -38.99
N LYS A 102 37.04 29.68 -38.12
CA LYS A 102 37.23 28.28 -37.66
C LYS A 102 38.16 28.23 -36.40
N ASP A 103 38.14 27.09 -35.70
CA ASP A 103 39.31 26.41 -35.06
C ASP A 103 40.03 27.00 -33.81
N ASN A 104 39.93 26.31 -32.64
CA ASN A 104 41.05 25.49 -32.14
C ASN A 104 40.69 24.56 -30.96
N LYS A 105 41.47 23.48 -30.79
CA LYS A 105 41.22 22.41 -29.81
C LYS A 105 42.52 21.95 -29.11
N ASP A 106 42.34 21.37 -27.92
CA ASP A 106 43.27 20.50 -27.17
C ASP A 106 44.46 21.13 -26.40
N LYS A 107 44.23 21.33 -25.09
CA LYS A 107 45.05 20.90 -23.91
C LYS A 107 44.35 21.47 -22.64
N GLU A 108 44.21 20.78 -21.51
CA GLU A 108 44.84 19.54 -21.03
C GLU A 108 43.98 18.83 -19.95
N LYS A 109 43.89 17.50 -20.05
CA LYS A 109 43.66 16.46 -19.02
C LYS A 109 42.88 16.70 -17.69
N GLN A 110 41.88 15.82 -17.52
CA GLN A 110 41.73 14.88 -16.37
C GLN A 110 41.56 15.44 -14.94
N GLN A 111 40.33 15.78 -14.54
CA GLN A 111 39.80 15.41 -13.20
C GLN A 111 38.26 15.45 -13.07
N GLU A 112 37.50 14.83 -13.99
CA GLU A 112 36.02 14.82 -13.86
C GLU A 112 35.34 13.64 -14.58
N LYS A 113 35.97 12.45 -14.56
CA LYS A 113 35.46 11.25 -15.26
C LYS A 113 35.40 9.97 -14.41
N SER A 114 35.32 10.14 -13.08
CA SER A 114 35.16 9.05 -12.11
C SER A 114 33.83 9.09 -11.34
N ASP A 115 33.19 10.26 -11.21
CA ASP A 115 32.15 10.45 -10.17
C ASP A 115 30.71 10.49 -10.70
N LYS A 116 30.48 10.28 -12.02
CA LYS A 116 29.15 10.36 -12.65
C LYS A 116 28.59 9.06 -13.24
N ASP A 117 29.43 8.05 -13.47
CA ASP A 117 28.97 6.71 -13.87
C ASP A 117 28.63 5.82 -12.64
N ASP A 118 29.26 6.09 -11.49
CA ASP A 118 29.01 5.39 -10.22
C ASP A 118 27.68 5.76 -9.54
N GLU A 119 27.09 6.92 -9.85
CA GLU A 119 25.82 7.37 -9.26
C GLU A 119 24.61 6.88 -10.08
N LYS A 120 24.73 6.89 -11.42
CA LYS A 120 23.69 6.36 -12.31
C LYS A 120 23.58 4.83 -12.24
N SER A 121 24.70 4.12 -12.15
CA SER A 121 24.70 2.66 -12.00
C SER A 121 24.20 2.18 -10.63
N LYS A 122 24.33 3.01 -9.57
CA LYS A 122 23.69 2.74 -8.27
C LYS A 122 22.19 2.96 -8.31
N ALA A 123 21.70 4.03 -8.93
CA ALA A 123 20.26 4.29 -9.06
C ALA A 123 19.53 3.15 -9.81
N ASP A 124 20.02 2.75 -10.99
CA ASP A 124 19.47 1.59 -11.73
C ASP A 124 19.52 0.31 -10.88
N SER A 125 20.63 0.06 -10.17
CA SER A 125 20.79 -1.13 -9.33
C SER A 125 19.96 -1.12 -8.04
N GLU A 126 19.56 0.05 -7.54
CA GLU A 126 18.66 0.20 -6.39
C GLU A 126 17.19 0.09 -6.79
N GLU A 127 16.76 0.70 -7.90
CA GLU A 127 15.41 0.51 -8.44
C GLU A 127 15.16 -0.94 -8.86
N GLN A 128 16.13 -1.59 -9.54
CA GLN A 128 16.00 -2.99 -9.91
C GLN A 128 15.94 -3.93 -8.69
N LYS A 129 16.72 -3.67 -7.62
CA LYS A 129 16.60 -4.42 -6.36
C LYS A 129 15.25 -4.24 -5.66
N GLN A 130 14.64 -3.05 -5.77
CA GLN A 130 13.31 -2.81 -5.21
C GLN A 130 12.24 -3.59 -6.01
N HIS A 131 12.38 -3.63 -7.34
CA HIS A 131 11.50 -4.41 -8.22
C HIS A 131 11.61 -5.92 -7.96
N ASP A 132 12.83 -6.47 -8.00
CA ASP A 132 13.10 -7.89 -7.76
C ASP A 132 12.55 -8.35 -6.39
N LYS A 133 12.67 -7.49 -5.37
CA LYS A 133 12.16 -7.74 -4.01
C LYS A 133 10.63 -7.69 -3.94
N PHE A 134 9.98 -6.77 -4.66
CA PHE A 134 8.53 -6.72 -4.74
C PHE A 134 7.97 -7.97 -5.41
N ASP A 135 8.56 -8.39 -6.54
CA ASP A 135 8.16 -9.62 -7.26
C ASP A 135 8.34 -10.88 -6.39
N GLN A 136 9.43 -10.95 -5.60
CA GLN A 136 9.63 -12.03 -4.64
C GLN A 136 8.52 -12.07 -3.57
N LEU A 137 8.23 -10.93 -2.94
CA LEU A 137 7.19 -10.83 -1.92
C LEU A 137 5.80 -11.20 -2.48
N GLU A 138 5.49 -10.80 -3.72
CA GLU A 138 4.22 -11.18 -4.34
C GLU A 138 4.11 -12.68 -4.59
N ALA A 139 5.19 -13.32 -5.07
CA ALA A 139 5.25 -14.77 -5.27
C ALA A 139 5.17 -15.56 -3.95
N GLU A 140 5.71 -15.03 -2.86
CA GLU A 140 5.57 -15.59 -1.51
C GLU A 140 4.13 -15.44 -0.99
N ARG A 141 3.52 -14.25 -1.15
CA ARG A 141 2.11 -14.01 -0.84
C ARG A 141 1.16 -14.91 -1.63
N GLU A 142 1.45 -15.20 -2.90
CA GLU A 142 0.63 -16.10 -3.72
C GLU A 142 0.66 -17.54 -3.16
N LYS A 143 1.84 -18.05 -2.78
CA LYS A 143 1.97 -19.38 -2.15
C LYS A 143 1.17 -19.48 -0.85
N ILE A 144 1.33 -18.50 0.04
CA ILE A 144 0.58 -18.45 1.31
C ILE A 144 -0.91 -18.37 1.01
N THR A 145 -1.34 -17.48 0.12
CA THR A 145 -2.75 -17.31 -0.27
C THR A 145 -3.35 -18.62 -0.79
N LYS A 146 -2.61 -19.36 -1.63
CA LYS A 146 -3.05 -20.63 -2.21
C LYS A 146 -3.23 -21.71 -1.15
N GLU A 147 -2.23 -21.95 -0.30
CA GLU A 147 -2.31 -23.02 0.70
C GLU A 147 -3.27 -22.67 1.83
N VAL A 148 -3.28 -21.43 2.33
CA VAL A 148 -4.25 -20.96 3.34
C VAL A 148 -5.69 -21.08 2.84
N LYS A 149 -5.96 -20.72 1.57
CA LYS A 149 -7.29 -20.89 0.97
C LYS A 149 -7.66 -22.37 0.73
N HIS A 150 -6.69 -23.27 0.66
CA HIS A 150 -6.93 -24.71 0.57
C HIS A 150 -7.26 -25.33 1.94
N GLU A 151 -6.62 -24.86 3.01
CA GLU A 151 -6.82 -25.41 4.38
C GLU A 151 -8.03 -24.82 5.12
N ILE A 152 -8.41 -23.55 4.89
CA ILE A 152 -9.56 -22.94 5.58
C ILE A 152 -10.87 -23.60 5.15
N MET A 153 -11.62 -24.13 6.12
CA MET A 153 -12.93 -24.76 5.93
C MET A 153 -14.11 -23.88 6.36
N ARG A 154 -13.88 -22.91 7.25
CA ARG A 154 -14.92 -22.01 7.79
C ARG A 154 -14.49 -20.55 7.67
N GLY A 155 -15.17 -19.81 6.80
CA GLY A 155 -14.84 -18.43 6.46
C GLY A 155 -14.03 -18.32 5.18
N ASP A 156 -13.81 -17.09 4.73
CA ASP A 156 -13.18 -16.77 3.46
C ASP A 156 -11.87 -15.98 3.69
N LEU A 157 -10.81 -16.36 2.97
CA LEU A 157 -9.55 -15.62 3.00
C LEU A 157 -9.73 -14.24 2.31
N LYS A 158 -9.73 -13.17 3.10
CA LYS A 158 -9.91 -11.78 2.65
C LYS A 158 -8.62 -11.18 2.08
N SER A 159 -7.48 -11.39 2.76
CA SER A 159 -6.17 -10.93 2.28
C SER A 159 -5.00 -11.61 2.99
N VAL A 160 -3.89 -11.78 2.27
CA VAL A 160 -2.55 -12.00 2.84
C VAL A 160 -1.69 -10.79 2.48
N ARG A 161 -0.93 -10.23 3.43
CA ARG A 161 0.01 -9.12 3.20
C ARG A 161 1.25 -9.25 4.06
N ASN A 162 2.37 -8.69 3.62
CA ASN A 162 3.53 -8.47 4.47
C ASN A 162 3.40 -7.10 5.13
N GLU A 163 3.76 -6.99 6.42
CA GLU A 163 3.83 -5.68 7.09
C GLU A 163 5.13 -4.94 6.81
N ASN A 164 6.21 -5.71 6.71
CA ASN A 164 7.54 -5.25 6.37
C ASN A 164 8.24 -6.32 5.53
N ASP A 165 9.49 -6.05 5.17
CA ASP A 165 10.31 -6.95 4.37
C ASP A 165 11.05 -8.02 5.20
N GLU A 166 10.67 -8.20 6.47
CA GLU A 166 11.39 -9.01 7.47
C GLU A 166 10.65 -10.33 7.78
N GLY A 167 9.77 -10.78 6.88
CA GLY A 167 9.02 -12.03 7.05
C GLY A 167 7.82 -11.93 8.00
N ASN A 168 7.36 -10.71 8.32
CA ASN A 168 6.14 -10.50 9.11
C ASN A 168 4.91 -10.51 8.18
N VAL A 169 4.05 -11.50 8.33
CA VAL A 169 2.88 -11.75 7.47
C VAL A 169 1.60 -11.54 8.26
N VAL A 170 0.61 -10.88 7.65
CA VAL A 170 -0.72 -10.73 8.20
C VAL A 170 -1.76 -11.36 7.27
N ILE A 171 -2.49 -12.32 7.82
CA ILE A 171 -3.65 -12.95 7.22
C ILE A 171 -4.92 -12.30 7.79
N VAL A 172 -5.88 -12.02 6.91
CA VAL A 172 -7.22 -11.57 7.28
C VAL A 172 -8.23 -12.53 6.70
N ILE A 173 -9.14 -13.02 7.54
CA ILE A 173 -10.20 -13.97 7.20
C ILE A 173 -11.53 -13.32 7.56
N ASP A 174 -12.50 -13.39 6.65
CA ASP A 174 -13.89 -13.09 6.95
C ASP A 174 -14.52 -14.35 7.54
N GLY A 175 -14.84 -14.31 8.83
CA GLY A 175 -15.33 -15.46 9.59
C GLY A 175 -16.75 -15.86 9.18
N ALA A 176 -16.99 -17.16 9.07
CA ALA A 176 -18.33 -17.68 8.77
C ALA A 176 -19.22 -17.79 10.02
N GLU A 177 -20.51 -17.49 9.84
CA GLU A 177 -21.55 -17.72 10.83
C GLU A 177 -21.86 -19.22 10.97
N GLY A 178 -21.91 -19.72 12.20
CA GLY A 178 -22.36 -21.07 12.55
C GLY A 178 -23.88 -21.13 12.79
N ILE A 179 -24.40 -22.32 13.11
CA ILE A 179 -25.82 -22.50 13.47
C ILE A 179 -26.11 -21.89 14.85
N THR A 180 -25.11 -21.84 15.72
CA THR A 180 -25.14 -21.23 17.05
C THR A 180 -23.90 -20.36 17.27
N ASP A 181 -24.00 -19.37 18.16
CA ASP A 181 -22.87 -18.48 18.50
C ASP A 181 -21.61 -19.26 18.90
N LYS A 182 -21.78 -20.38 19.64
CA LYS A 182 -20.69 -21.28 20.02
C LYS A 182 -20.01 -21.93 18.82
N GLU A 183 -20.77 -22.39 17.83
CA GLU A 183 -20.21 -22.94 16.59
C GLU A 183 -19.58 -21.86 15.71
N THR A 184 -20.06 -20.62 15.78
CA THR A 184 -19.43 -19.44 15.17
C THR A 184 -18.04 -19.21 15.80
N VAL A 185 -17.96 -19.13 17.14
CA VAL A 185 -16.68 -18.98 17.86
C VAL A 185 -15.72 -20.11 17.55
N LYS A 186 -16.18 -21.38 17.63
CA LYS A 186 -15.39 -22.55 17.27
C LYS A 186 -14.88 -22.48 15.83
N GLY A 187 -15.72 -22.02 14.89
CA GLY A 187 -15.34 -21.81 13.49
C GLY A 187 -14.20 -20.80 13.33
N PHE A 188 -14.19 -19.71 14.11
CA PHE A 188 -13.09 -18.73 14.10
C PHE A 188 -11.78 -19.33 14.64
N ARG A 189 -11.86 -20.16 15.70
CA ARG A 189 -10.68 -20.81 16.28
C ARG A 189 -10.11 -21.91 15.36
N GLU A 190 -10.99 -22.67 14.71
CA GLU A 190 -10.64 -23.64 13.65
C GLU A 190 -9.98 -22.96 12.45
N ALA A 191 -10.59 -21.89 11.91
CA ALA A 191 -10.06 -21.15 10.77
C ALA A 191 -8.69 -20.52 11.05
N THR A 192 -8.48 -20.06 12.28
CA THR A 192 -7.17 -19.56 12.74
C THR A 192 -6.12 -20.68 12.67
N SER A 193 -6.39 -21.84 13.27
CA SER A 193 -5.45 -22.98 13.28
C SER A 193 -5.16 -23.53 11.88
N GLN A 194 -6.20 -23.59 11.02
CA GLN A 194 -6.08 -23.94 9.61
C GLN A 194 -5.20 -22.93 8.86
N ALA A 195 -5.29 -21.65 9.16
CA ALA A 195 -4.47 -20.61 8.53
C ALA A 195 -3.00 -20.64 9.00
N VAL A 196 -2.70 -20.93 10.27
CA VAL A 196 -1.29 -21.17 10.71
C VAL A 196 -0.71 -22.38 9.97
N TYR A 197 -1.47 -23.48 9.86
CA TYR A 197 -1.01 -24.67 9.13
C TYR A 197 -0.86 -24.43 7.63
N GLY A 198 -1.79 -23.73 6.99
CA GLY A 198 -1.70 -23.33 5.58
C GLY A 198 -0.51 -22.41 5.31
N ALA A 199 -0.21 -21.49 6.23
CA ALA A 199 0.98 -20.66 6.17
C ALA A 199 2.26 -21.51 6.23
N LYS A 200 2.37 -22.48 7.14
CA LYS A 200 3.48 -23.46 7.15
C LYS A 200 3.56 -24.23 5.82
N LYS A 201 2.44 -24.75 5.31
CA LYS A 201 2.40 -25.54 4.06
C LYS A 201 2.87 -24.77 2.83
N SER A 202 2.79 -23.44 2.83
CA SER A 202 3.31 -22.59 1.75
C SER A 202 4.82 -22.76 1.49
N GLY A 203 5.57 -23.20 2.50
CA GLY A 203 7.04 -23.29 2.46
C GLY A 203 7.74 -21.94 2.38
N VAL A 204 7.05 -20.84 2.65
CA VAL A 204 7.64 -19.50 2.83
C VAL A 204 8.22 -19.41 4.25
N ASP A 205 9.37 -18.74 4.38
CA ASP A 205 9.98 -18.46 5.69
C ASP A 205 9.25 -17.26 6.33
N ILE A 206 8.52 -17.53 7.44
CA ILE A 206 7.69 -16.55 8.14
C ILE A 206 8.22 -16.40 9.56
N ASN A 207 8.58 -15.17 9.94
CA ASN A 207 9.17 -14.86 11.25
C ASN A 207 8.09 -14.56 12.30
N ASN A 208 7.07 -13.78 11.92
CA ASN A 208 5.84 -13.59 12.68
C ASN A 208 4.63 -13.72 11.75
N LEU A 209 3.58 -14.37 12.23
CA LEU A 209 2.30 -14.49 11.54
C LEU A 209 1.18 -13.90 12.41
N ASP A 210 0.54 -12.83 11.95
CA ASP A 210 -0.67 -12.33 12.57
C ASP A 210 -1.91 -12.84 11.80
N ILE A 211 -2.88 -13.38 12.51
CA ILE A 211 -4.17 -13.78 11.95
C ILE A 211 -5.26 -12.90 12.57
N ASN A 212 -6.06 -12.27 11.71
CA ASN A 212 -7.17 -11.41 12.12
C ASN A 212 -8.47 -11.96 11.52
N ILE A 213 -9.40 -12.39 12.36
CA ILE A 213 -10.76 -12.73 11.93
C ILE A 213 -11.63 -11.47 12.02
N PHE A 214 -12.30 -11.13 10.92
CA PHE A 214 -13.37 -10.13 10.91
C PHE A 214 -14.72 -10.82 10.79
N TYR A 215 -15.74 -10.29 11.46
CA TYR A 215 -17.11 -10.81 11.38
C TYR A 215 -18.11 -9.69 11.63
N THR A 216 -19.20 -9.70 10.87
CA THR A 216 -20.26 -8.70 10.97
C THR A 216 -21.09 -8.93 12.23
N MET A 217 -20.91 -8.11 13.25
CA MET A 217 -21.78 -8.12 14.43
C MET A 217 -23.08 -7.37 14.16
N THR A 218 -24.14 -7.72 14.89
CA THR A 218 -25.42 -7.00 14.87
C THR A 218 -25.81 -6.59 16.29
N ASP A 219 -26.06 -5.30 16.52
CA ASP A 219 -26.64 -4.80 17.77
C ASP A 219 -28.18 -4.86 17.79
N GLY A 220 -28.76 -5.35 16.68
CA GLY A 220 -30.20 -5.39 16.41
C GLY A 220 -30.68 -4.35 15.39
N ILE A 221 -29.87 -3.31 15.11
CA ILE A 221 -30.16 -2.26 14.12
C ILE A 221 -28.97 -2.04 13.19
N ASN A 222 -27.77 -1.90 13.77
CA ASN A 222 -26.52 -1.67 13.07
C ASN A 222 -25.85 -3.02 12.75
N LYS A 223 -25.13 -3.04 11.62
CA LYS A 223 -24.28 -4.16 11.21
C LYS A 223 -22.90 -3.61 10.89
N ASP A 224 -21.91 -4.01 11.68
CA ASP A 224 -20.54 -3.51 11.57
C ASP A 224 -19.56 -4.69 11.52
N ASP A 225 -18.63 -4.63 10.57
CA ASP A 225 -17.55 -5.61 10.42
C ASP A 225 -16.46 -5.33 11.47
N GLU A 226 -16.49 -6.08 12.57
CA GLU A 226 -15.55 -5.92 13.68
C GLU A 226 -14.42 -6.96 13.61
N LYS A 227 -13.24 -6.63 14.14
CA LYS A 227 -12.21 -7.64 14.40
C LYS A 227 -12.57 -8.43 15.64
N VAL A 228 -12.86 -9.72 15.45
CA VAL A 228 -13.43 -10.59 16.48
C VAL A 228 -12.43 -11.50 17.16
N LEU A 229 -11.37 -11.87 16.44
CA LEU A 229 -10.25 -12.67 16.95
C LEU A 229 -8.97 -12.15 16.30
N SER A 230 -7.90 -12.08 17.09
CA SER A 230 -6.57 -11.66 16.68
C SER A 230 -5.55 -12.53 17.39
N THR A 231 -4.64 -13.15 16.64
CA THR A 231 -3.57 -13.99 17.19
C THR A 231 -2.26 -13.72 16.47
N SER A 232 -1.15 -13.77 17.21
CA SER A 232 0.22 -13.62 16.67
C SER A 232 1.04 -14.88 16.99
N TRP A 233 1.85 -15.33 16.04
CA TRP A 233 2.55 -16.62 16.08
C TRP A 233 4.01 -16.46 15.69
N ASP A 234 4.91 -16.95 16.55
CA ASP A 234 6.33 -17.02 16.24
C ASP A 234 6.66 -18.13 15.22
N LYS A 235 7.85 -18.00 14.64
CA LYS A 235 8.39 -18.97 13.68
C LYS A 235 8.46 -20.40 14.23
N GLU A 236 8.83 -20.60 15.49
CA GLU A 236 8.97 -21.94 16.08
C GLU A 236 7.61 -22.65 16.13
N THR A 237 6.56 -21.93 16.54
CA THR A 237 5.20 -22.45 16.60
C THR A 237 4.65 -22.72 15.21
N ILE A 238 4.84 -21.81 14.23
CA ILE A 238 4.47 -22.03 12.83
C ILE A 238 5.17 -23.28 12.28
N GLU A 239 6.48 -23.43 12.48
CA GLU A 239 7.25 -24.58 12.00
C GLU A 239 6.85 -25.89 12.70
N SER A 240 6.33 -25.85 13.93
CA SER A 240 5.86 -27.03 14.67
C SER A 240 4.55 -27.64 14.13
N MET A 241 3.73 -26.85 13.42
CA MET A 241 2.37 -27.23 13.00
C MET A 241 2.29 -28.49 12.13
N ASN A 242 1.24 -29.28 12.30
CA ASN A 242 0.95 -30.49 11.53
C ASN A 242 -0.57 -30.75 11.48
N GLU A 243 -1.00 -31.74 10.70
CA GLU A 243 -2.43 -32.02 10.46
C GLU A 243 -3.20 -32.34 11.76
N ASP A 244 -2.61 -33.11 12.66
CA ASP A 244 -3.21 -33.44 13.96
C ASP A 244 -3.33 -32.18 14.85
N ALA A 245 -2.33 -31.31 14.81
CA ALA A 245 -2.26 -30.08 15.61
C ALA A 245 -3.36 -29.06 15.24
N ILE A 246 -3.92 -29.08 14.02
CA ILE A 246 -4.97 -28.13 13.58
C ILE A 246 -6.15 -28.13 14.56
N PHE A 247 -6.58 -29.31 15.01
CA PHE A 247 -7.76 -29.44 15.86
C PHE A 247 -7.44 -29.14 17.33
N THR A 248 -6.29 -29.60 17.84
CA THR A 248 -5.90 -29.36 19.23
C THR A 248 -5.51 -27.90 19.49
N LEU A 249 -4.91 -27.24 18.50
CA LEU A 249 -4.55 -25.82 18.60
C LEU A 249 -5.81 -24.94 18.63
N ALA A 250 -6.85 -25.29 17.87
CA ALA A 250 -8.11 -24.55 17.85
C ALA A 250 -8.76 -24.47 19.24
N ASP A 251 -8.65 -25.53 20.05
CA ASP A 251 -9.20 -25.56 21.41
C ASP A 251 -8.35 -24.75 22.41
N THR A 252 -7.10 -24.38 22.07
CA THR A 252 -6.08 -23.90 23.03
C THR A 252 -5.26 -22.67 22.57
N LEU A 253 -5.73 -21.93 21.56
CA LEU A 253 -5.00 -20.81 20.91
C LEU A 253 -4.30 -19.85 21.89
N GLU A 254 -4.99 -19.42 22.93
CA GLU A 254 -4.53 -18.51 23.99
C GLU A 254 -3.35 -19.03 24.83
N ASN A 255 -3.03 -20.33 24.74
CA ASN A 255 -1.88 -20.94 25.42
C ASN A 255 -0.64 -21.07 24.51
N HIS A 256 -0.81 -20.82 23.21
CA HIS A 256 0.21 -21.08 22.17
C HIS A 256 0.53 -19.87 21.29
N ALA A 257 -0.38 -18.89 21.16
CA ALA A 257 -0.10 -17.62 20.50
C ALA A 257 0.75 -16.71 21.41
N GLU A 258 1.66 -15.91 20.82
CA GLU A 258 2.42 -14.90 21.57
C GLU A 258 1.51 -13.78 22.09
N ASP A 259 0.59 -13.32 21.22
CA ASP A 259 -0.49 -12.40 21.56
C ASP A 259 -1.83 -13.02 21.16
N PHE A 260 -2.82 -12.89 22.05
CA PHE A 260 -4.18 -13.38 21.84
C PHE A 260 -5.21 -12.33 22.26
N TYR A 261 -6.18 -12.05 21.38
CA TYR A 261 -7.33 -11.20 21.66
C TYR A 261 -8.59 -11.76 21.02
N MET A 262 -9.66 -11.87 21.80
CA MET A 262 -11.02 -12.15 21.32
C MET A 262 -11.96 -11.04 21.78
N HIS A 263 -12.86 -10.59 20.89
CA HIS A 263 -13.81 -9.52 21.24
C HIS A 263 -14.75 -9.98 22.37
N PRO A 264 -15.02 -9.16 23.42
CA PRO A 264 -15.86 -9.57 24.55
C PRO A 264 -17.28 -9.98 24.16
N GLY A 265 -17.81 -9.45 23.05
CA GLY A 265 -19.10 -9.85 22.50
C GLY A 265 -19.14 -11.31 22.02
N ILE A 266 -17.99 -11.88 21.67
CA ILE A 266 -17.80 -13.25 21.17
C ILE A 266 -17.30 -14.17 22.28
N ALA A 267 -16.33 -13.73 23.09
CA ALA A 267 -15.73 -14.54 24.16
C ALA A 267 -16.74 -15.13 25.16
N LYS A 268 -17.84 -14.41 25.44
CA LYS A 268 -18.94 -14.89 26.30
C LYS A 268 -19.64 -16.18 25.80
N HIS A 269 -19.43 -16.56 24.53
CA HIS A 269 -19.97 -17.75 23.88
C HIS A 269 -18.94 -18.89 23.75
N ASP A 270 -17.68 -18.69 24.14
CA ASP A 270 -16.63 -19.72 24.12
C ASP A 270 -16.73 -20.66 25.34
N GLU A 271 -17.04 -20.10 26.52
CA GLU A 271 -17.00 -20.80 27.82
C GLU A 271 -18.28 -21.58 28.23
N ASN A 272 -19.34 -21.60 27.42
CA ASN A 272 -20.64 -22.23 27.75
C ASN A 272 -21.02 -23.37 26.79
#